data_AF-A0A1Q8SY09-F1
#
_entry.id   AF-A0A1Q8SY09-F1
#
_cell.length_a   1.000
_cell.length_b   1.000
_cell.length_c   1.000
_cell.angle_alpha   90.00
_cell.angle_beta   90.00
_cell.angle_gamma   90.00
#
_symmetry.space_group_name_H-M   'P 1'
#
loop_
_entity.id
_entity.type
_entity.pdbx_description
1 polymer ?
#
loop_
_entity_poly.entity_id
_entity_poly.type
_entity_poly.pdbx_seq_one_letter_code
_entity_poly.pdbx_strand_id
1 'polypeptide(L)'
;TKVSYTVSDGQGGTATSTLTVTVTGTNDAPVAVADTGSTGENATLNIAAAQGVLANDSDVDGGTLSVSAVNGAAGSVGQAITGSNGGTFTLNADGSYSFNPGTAFDRLAAGQTDKTQISYTVSDGQGGTATSTLTVTVTGTNDAAVAVADTQTT
;
A
#
# COMPACT_ATOMS: atom_id res chain seq x y z
N THR A 1 21.23 27.37 -9.97
CA THR A 1 20.84 28.51 -10.82
C THR A 1 21.93 29.57 -10.85
N LYS A 2 22.15 30.23 -11.99
CA LYS A 2 23.15 31.31 -12.13
C LYS A 2 22.44 32.62 -12.43
N VAL A 3 22.70 33.66 -11.62
CA VAL A 3 22.13 35.01 -11.78
C VAL A 3 23.26 35.98 -12.06
N SER A 4 23.13 36.77 -13.12
CA SER A 4 24.10 37.83 -13.47
C SER A 4 23.66 39.15 -12.85
N TYR A 5 24.57 39.91 -12.26
CA TYR A 5 24.28 41.23 -11.71
C TYR A 5 25.33 42.25 -12.13
N THR A 6 24.90 43.51 -12.22
CA THR A 6 25.74 44.65 -12.59
C THR A 6 25.88 45.57 -11.39
N VAL A 7 27.11 45.93 -11.04
CA VAL A 7 27.42 46.96 -10.06
C VAL A 7 27.90 48.22 -10.78
N SER A 8 27.39 49.39 -10.38
CA SER A 8 27.79 50.69 -10.93
C SER A 8 28.46 51.53 -9.85
N ASP A 9 29.43 52.34 -10.25
CA ASP A 9 30.10 53.33 -9.38
C ASP A 9 29.36 54.68 -9.29
N GLY A 10 28.22 54.82 -9.99
CA GLY A 10 27.44 56.06 -10.04
C GLY A 10 28.07 57.19 -10.86
N GLN A 11 29.21 56.95 -11.52
CA GLN A 11 29.98 57.93 -12.30
C GLN A 11 30.16 57.47 -13.76
N GLY A 12 29.40 56.46 -14.20
CA GLY A 12 29.40 55.94 -15.56
C GLY A 12 30.17 54.63 -15.74
N GLY A 13 30.85 54.15 -14.70
CA GLY A 13 31.48 52.83 -14.69
C GLY A 13 30.50 51.75 -14.23
N THR A 14 30.58 50.58 -14.86
CA THR A 14 29.86 49.37 -14.43
C THR A 14 30.72 48.13 -14.57
N ALA A 15 30.54 47.17 -13.68
CA ALA A 15 31.10 45.83 -13.79
C ALA A 15 30.02 44.78 -13.60
N THR A 16 30.12 43.67 -14.33
CA THR A 16 29.19 42.54 -14.21
C THR A 16 29.87 41.38 -13.48
N SER A 17 29.13 40.71 -12.61
CA SER A 17 29.55 39.45 -11.98
C SER A 17 28.38 38.47 -11.95
N THR A 18 28.65 37.23 -11.55
CA THR A 18 27.64 36.17 -11.49
C THR A 18 27.57 35.57 -10.09
N LEU A 19 26.34 35.48 -9.56
CA LEU A 19 26.01 34.70 -8.38
C LEU A 19 25.62 33.28 -8.81
N THR A 20 26.35 32.29 -8.32
CA THR A 20 25.95 30.89 -8.45
C THR A 20 25.18 30.51 -7.19
N VAL A 21 23.93 30.09 -7.35
CA VAL A 21 23.10 29.52 -6.29
C VAL A 21 23.04 28.01 -6.48
N THR A 22 23.55 27.27 -5.51
CA THR A 22 23.41 25.82 -5.43
C THR A 22 22.20 25.51 -4.55
N VAL A 23 21.27 24.72 -5.06
CA VAL A 23 20.16 24.16 -4.29
C VAL A 23 20.43 22.68 -4.14
N THR A 24 20.47 22.21 -2.90
CA THR A 24 20.57 20.80 -2.57
C THR A 24 19.16 20.29 -2.25
N GLY A 25 18.70 19.27 -2.98
CA GLY A 25 17.45 18.59 -2.65
C GLY A 25 17.58 17.81 -1.35
N THR A 26 16.44 17.53 -0.72
CA THR A 26 16.29 16.60 0.40
C THR A 26 15.42 15.45 -0.04
N ASN A 27 15.60 14.26 0.54
CA ASN A 27 14.72 13.14 0.28
C ASN A 27 13.35 13.37 0.95
N ASP A 28 12.31 13.48 0.13
CA ASP A 28 10.91 13.52 0.54
C ASP A 28 10.37 12.11 0.81
N ALA A 29 9.28 12.01 1.56
CA ALA A 29 8.65 10.72 1.82
C ALA A 29 7.68 10.36 0.69
N PRO A 30 7.46 9.06 0.44
CA PRO A 30 6.48 8.64 -0.54
C PRO A 30 5.06 9.05 -0.13
N VAL A 31 4.19 9.20 -1.12
CA VAL A 31 2.74 9.38 -0.94
C VAL A 31 2.08 8.04 -1.22
N ALA A 32 1.62 7.39 -0.14
CA ALA A 32 0.87 6.14 -0.20
C ALA A 32 -0.64 6.39 -0.30
N VAL A 33 -1.34 5.64 -1.15
CA VAL A 33 -2.77 5.72 -1.39
C VAL A 33 -3.43 4.43 -0.95
N ALA A 34 -4.67 4.49 -0.44
CA ALA A 34 -5.36 3.30 0.04
C ALA A 34 -5.84 2.39 -1.11
N ASP A 35 -5.72 1.09 -0.90
CA ASP A 35 -6.10 0.08 -1.88
C ASP A 35 -7.36 -0.68 -1.50
N THR A 36 -8.08 -1.10 -2.53
CA THR A 36 -9.26 -1.94 -2.39
C THR A 36 -9.22 -3.15 -3.32
N GLY A 37 -9.63 -4.30 -2.80
CA GLY A 37 -9.88 -5.52 -3.56
C GLY A 37 -11.28 -6.07 -3.29
N SER A 38 -11.72 -7.00 -4.12
CA SER A 38 -12.95 -7.74 -3.86
C SER A 38 -12.86 -9.18 -4.32
N THR A 39 -13.56 -10.07 -3.62
CA THR A 39 -13.67 -11.49 -3.96
C THR A 39 -14.97 -12.08 -3.39
N GLY A 40 -15.30 -13.32 -3.79
CA GLY A 40 -16.32 -14.12 -3.13
C GLY A 40 -15.77 -14.82 -1.88
N GLU A 41 -16.62 -15.18 -0.93
CA GLU A 41 -16.22 -15.84 0.32
C GLU A 41 -15.51 -17.19 0.12
N ASN A 42 -15.72 -17.83 -1.04
CA ASN A 42 -15.14 -19.12 -1.39
C ASN A 42 -14.03 -19.01 -2.46
N ALA A 43 -13.48 -17.81 -2.68
CA ALA A 43 -12.52 -17.53 -3.75
C ALA A 43 -11.29 -16.76 -3.27
N THR A 44 -10.11 -17.30 -3.55
CA THR A 44 -8.84 -16.60 -3.34
C THR A 44 -8.65 -15.50 -4.38
N LEU A 45 -8.28 -14.31 -3.91
CA LEU A 45 -7.89 -13.17 -4.73
C LEU A 45 -6.36 -13.15 -4.88
N ASN A 46 -5.86 -13.06 -6.12
CA ASN A 46 -4.43 -12.93 -6.41
C ASN A 46 -4.21 -11.72 -7.32
N ILE A 47 -3.38 -10.76 -6.89
CA ILE A 47 -3.07 -9.54 -7.62
C ILE A 47 -1.56 -9.44 -7.84
N ALA A 48 -1.18 -9.29 -9.11
CA ALA A 48 0.22 -9.11 -9.51
C ALA A 48 0.71 -7.69 -9.19
N ALA A 49 2.02 -7.52 -9.04
CA ALA A 49 2.66 -6.26 -8.65
C ALA A 49 2.23 -5.05 -9.51
N ALA A 50 2.04 -5.24 -10.81
CA ALA A 50 1.62 -4.16 -11.72
C ALA A 50 0.27 -3.51 -11.34
N GLN A 51 -0.60 -4.27 -10.66
CA GLN A 51 -1.90 -3.81 -10.15
C GLN A 51 -1.96 -3.86 -8.62
N GLY A 52 -0.81 -4.06 -7.97
CA GLY A 52 -0.69 -4.23 -6.53
C GLY A 52 -0.75 -2.91 -5.78
N VAL A 53 -0.47 -2.96 -4.47
CA VAL A 53 -0.64 -1.82 -3.55
C VAL A 53 0.27 -0.62 -3.83
N LEU A 54 1.28 -0.79 -4.69
CA LEU A 54 2.23 0.27 -5.07
C LEU A 54 1.83 0.94 -6.39
N ALA A 55 0.81 0.45 -7.10
CA ALA A 55 0.49 0.89 -8.45
C ALA A 55 -0.10 2.31 -8.51
N ASN A 56 -0.65 2.80 -7.40
CA ASN A 56 -1.23 4.12 -7.20
C ASN A 56 -0.38 5.01 -6.26
N ASP A 57 0.76 4.52 -5.80
CA ASP A 57 1.67 5.24 -4.93
C ASP A 57 2.68 6.06 -5.75
N SER A 58 3.23 7.11 -5.14
CA SER A 58 4.18 8.00 -5.82
C SER A 58 5.23 8.55 -4.87
N ASP A 59 6.33 9.01 -5.45
CA ASP A 59 7.38 9.75 -4.74
C ASP A 59 7.89 10.85 -5.67
N VAL A 60 8.09 12.06 -5.13
CA VAL A 60 8.50 13.23 -5.93
C VAL A 60 9.96 13.17 -6.35
N ASP A 61 10.80 12.50 -5.56
CA ASP A 61 12.20 12.23 -5.89
C ASP A 61 12.32 11.05 -6.88
N GLY A 62 11.23 10.30 -7.05
CA GLY A 62 11.14 9.13 -7.92
C GLY A 62 11.79 7.90 -7.28
N GLY A 63 12.36 7.03 -8.11
CA GLY A 63 12.91 5.76 -7.65
C GLY A 63 11.86 4.64 -7.57
N THR A 64 12.28 3.49 -7.06
CA THR A 64 11.43 2.30 -6.94
C THR A 64 10.88 2.19 -5.53
N LEU A 65 9.55 2.19 -5.41
CA LEU A 65 8.87 1.96 -4.15
C LEU A 65 8.84 0.47 -3.79
N SER A 66 8.81 0.17 -2.50
CA SER A 66 8.64 -1.19 -1.98
C SER A 66 7.80 -1.20 -0.70
N VAL A 67 7.17 -2.35 -0.43
CA VAL A 67 6.52 -2.59 0.87
C VAL A 67 7.58 -3.03 1.87
N SER A 68 7.78 -2.23 2.93
CA SER A 68 8.81 -2.45 3.95
C SER A 68 8.27 -3.06 5.25
N ALA A 69 6.97 -2.97 5.49
CA ALA A 69 6.31 -3.59 6.64
C ALA A 69 4.83 -3.87 6.36
N VAL A 70 4.30 -4.89 7.04
CA VAL A 70 2.86 -5.20 7.08
C VAL A 70 2.42 -5.20 8.53
N ASN A 71 1.32 -4.52 8.85
CA ASN A 71 0.84 -4.28 10.21
C ASN A 71 1.94 -3.76 11.17
N GLY A 72 2.84 -2.92 10.65
CA GLY A 72 3.94 -2.33 11.41
C GLY A 72 5.16 -3.25 11.63
N ALA A 73 5.17 -4.46 11.08
CA ALA A 73 6.28 -5.41 11.22
C ALA A 73 6.95 -5.72 9.87
N ALA A 74 8.26 -5.49 9.78
CA ALA A 74 9.06 -5.82 8.60
C ALA A 74 9.09 -7.34 8.33
N GLY A 75 9.16 -8.15 9.39
CA GLY A 75 9.13 -9.62 9.28
C GLY A 75 7.80 -10.21 8.80
N SER A 76 6.77 -9.39 8.63
CA SER A 76 5.46 -9.81 8.11
C SER A 76 5.33 -9.65 6.59
N VAL A 77 6.28 -8.99 5.93
CA VAL A 77 6.31 -8.88 4.45
C VAL A 77 6.52 -10.27 3.85
N GLY A 78 5.68 -10.64 2.88
CA GLY A 78 5.67 -11.95 2.24
C GLY A 78 5.12 -13.09 3.10
N GLN A 79 4.71 -12.81 4.34
CA GLN A 79 4.15 -13.80 5.25
C GLN A 79 2.62 -13.79 5.23
N ALA A 80 2.03 -14.91 5.63
CA ALA A 80 0.60 -15.02 5.87
C ALA A 80 0.20 -14.26 7.14
N ILE A 81 -0.71 -13.29 7.00
CA ILE A 81 -1.18 -12.41 8.07
C ILE A 81 -2.70 -12.43 8.12
N THR A 82 -3.27 -12.65 9.30
CA THR A 82 -4.73 -12.58 9.49
C THR A 82 -5.23 -11.15 9.30
N GLY A 83 -6.28 -10.99 8.50
CA GLY A 83 -6.96 -9.71 8.32
C GLY A 83 -7.75 -9.27 9.56
N SER A 84 -8.05 -7.98 9.66
CA SER A 84 -8.77 -7.38 10.79
C SER A 84 -10.13 -8.03 11.12
N ASN A 85 -10.76 -8.68 10.15
CA ASN A 85 -12.04 -9.37 10.29
C ASN A 85 -11.97 -10.79 9.74
N GLY A 86 -10.80 -11.42 9.82
CA GLY A 86 -10.55 -12.77 9.32
C GLY A 86 -10.06 -12.81 7.86
N GLY A 87 -9.90 -14.04 7.37
CA GLY A 87 -9.13 -14.35 6.16
C GLY A 87 -7.63 -14.11 6.35
N THR A 88 -6.86 -14.54 5.35
CA THR A 88 -5.40 -14.48 5.37
C THR A 88 -4.89 -13.69 4.18
N PHE A 89 -4.14 -12.64 4.44
CA PHE A 89 -3.42 -11.85 3.46
C PHE A 89 -1.97 -12.33 3.35
N THR A 90 -1.41 -12.24 2.15
CA THR A 90 0.04 -12.22 1.93
C THR A 90 0.35 -11.00 1.08
N LEU A 91 1.17 -10.07 1.58
CA LEU A 91 1.60 -8.88 0.84
C LEU A 91 3.12 -8.88 0.70
N ASN A 92 3.60 -8.91 -0.55
CA ASN A 92 5.01 -9.01 -0.88
C ASN A 92 5.67 -7.63 -1.00
N ALA A 93 7.00 -7.61 -0.95
CA ALA A 93 7.79 -6.38 -1.06
C ALA A 93 7.59 -5.62 -2.38
N ASP A 94 7.27 -6.32 -3.47
CA ASP A 94 7.00 -5.75 -4.79
C ASP A 94 5.57 -5.18 -4.95
N GLY A 95 4.77 -5.23 -3.88
CA GLY A 95 3.38 -4.76 -3.87
C GLY A 95 2.36 -5.78 -4.38
N SER A 96 2.79 -6.93 -4.90
CA SER A 96 1.86 -8.03 -5.21
C SER A 96 1.27 -8.61 -3.93
N TYR A 97 0.01 -9.05 -4.01
CA TYR A 97 -0.66 -9.61 -2.84
C TYR A 97 -1.64 -10.72 -3.19
N SER A 98 -1.95 -11.54 -2.19
CA SER A 98 -3.07 -12.47 -2.21
C SER A 98 -3.93 -12.32 -0.97
N PHE A 99 -5.18 -12.73 -1.10
CA PHE A 99 -6.12 -12.85 0.01
C PHE A 99 -6.92 -14.14 -0.12
N ASN A 100 -6.88 -14.97 0.92
CA ASN A 100 -7.66 -16.19 1.05
C ASN A 100 -8.71 -16.00 2.16
N PRO A 101 -10.02 -15.96 1.85
CA PRO A 101 -11.06 -15.87 2.86
C PRO A 101 -11.06 -17.02 3.88
N GLY A 102 -10.61 -18.22 3.47
CA GLY A 102 -10.76 -19.44 4.27
C GLY A 102 -12.23 -19.70 4.60
N THR A 103 -12.51 -20.07 5.85
CA THR A 103 -13.88 -20.21 6.37
C THR A 103 -14.34 -18.99 7.17
N ALA A 104 -13.60 -17.87 7.10
CA ALA A 104 -13.84 -16.73 7.98
C ALA A 104 -15.09 -15.94 7.59
N PHE A 105 -15.68 -16.20 6.42
CA PHE A 105 -16.79 -15.44 5.85
C PHE A 105 -18.03 -16.28 5.53
N ASP A 106 -18.04 -17.60 5.79
CA ASP A 106 -19.15 -18.55 5.55
C ASP A 106 -20.48 -18.18 6.26
N ARG A 107 -20.45 -17.18 7.14
CA ARG A 107 -21.65 -16.61 7.75
C ARG A 107 -22.46 -15.73 6.78
N LEU A 108 -21.86 -15.28 5.67
CA LEU A 108 -22.48 -14.32 4.78
C LEU A 108 -23.52 -15.01 3.91
N ALA A 109 -24.74 -14.49 3.93
CA ALA A 109 -25.74 -14.93 2.97
C ALA A 109 -25.41 -14.43 1.55
N ALA A 110 -26.03 -15.03 0.54
CA ALA A 110 -25.87 -14.62 -0.85
C ALA A 110 -26.10 -13.10 -1.04
N GLY A 111 -25.09 -12.41 -1.55
CA GLY A 111 -25.11 -10.97 -1.79
C GLY A 111 -24.83 -10.09 -0.56
N GLN A 112 -24.70 -10.68 0.63
CA GLN A 112 -24.20 -9.96 1.81
C GLN A 112 -22.70 -9.72 1.66
N THR A 113 -22.20 -8.59 2.15
CA THR A 113 -20.78 -8.27 2.11
C THR A 113 -20.21 -7.99 3.49
N ASP A 114 -18.94 -8.31 3.69
CA ASP A 114 -18.15 -7.82 4.80
C ASP A 114 -16.74 -7.42 4.35
N LYS A 115 -16.02 -6.66 5.16
CA LYS A 115 -14.68 -6.15 4.84
C LYS A 115 -13.66 -6.64 5.85
N THR A 116 -12.44 -6.85 5.37
CA THR A 116 -11.25 -7.15 6.18
C THR A 116 -10.05 -6.42 5.60
N GLN A 117 -9.09 -6.04 6.44
CA GLN A 117 -7.98 -5.21 6.01
C GLN A 117 -6.67 -5.53 6.75
N ILE A 118 -5.57 -5.08 6.16
CA ILE A 118 -4.24 -4.95 6.76
C ILE A 118 -3.71 -3.53 6.51
N SER A 119 -2.77 -3.06 7.32
CA SER A 119 -1.97 -1.87 7.02
C SER A 119 -0.61 -2.29 6.45
N TYR A 120 0.00 -1.39 5.69
CA TYR A 120 1.34 -1.59 5.15
C TYR A 120 2.14 -0.28 5.16
N THR A 121 3.46 -0.41 5.09
CA THR A 121 4.40 0.71 4.98
C THR A 121 5.09 0.65 3.64
N VAL A 122 5.05 1.75 2.90
CA VAL A 122 5.79 1.99 1.66
C VAL A 122 7.12 2.65 2.01
N SER A 123 8.19 2.27 1.32
CA SER A 123 9.51 2.90 1.43
C SER A 123 10.07 3.22 0.05
N ASP A 124 10.76 4.36 -0.01
CA ASP A 124 11.54 4.84 -1.16
C ASP A 124 12.98 4.26 -1.23
N GLY A 125 13.39 3.46 -0.23
CA GLY A 125 14.75 2.93 -0.10
C GLY A 125 15.83 3.95 0.31
N GLN A 126 15.45 5.20 0.56
CA GLN A 126 16.34 6.33 0.91
C GLN A 126 16.03 6.91 2.30
N GLY A 127 15.01 6.37 2.98
CA GLY A 127 14.67 6.67 4.37
C GLY A 127 13.30 7.32 4.54
N GLY A 128 12.67 7.74 3.45
CA GLY A 128 11.27 8.14 3.41
C GLY A 128 10.35 6.92 3.50
N THR A 129 9.30 7.07 4.30
CA THR A 129 8.25 6.04 4.42
C THR A 129 6.87 6.68 4.57
N ALA A 130 5.85 5.95 4.14
CA ALA A 130 4.45 6.29 4.37
C ALA A 130 3.63 5.04 4.65
N THR A 131 2.51 5.18 5.36
CA THR A 131 1.62 4.07 5.69
C THR A 131 0.28 4.21 4.99
N SER A 132 -0.30 3.07 4.61
CA SER A 132 -1.62 2.99 3.99
C SER A 132 -2.29 1.65 4.33
N THR A 133 -3.46 1.38 3.74
CA THR A 133 -4.28 0.20 4.03
C THR A 133 -4.71 -0.51 2.76
N LEU A 134 -4.68 -1.84 2.79
CA LEU A 134 -5.31 -2.70 1.81
C LEU A 134 -6.60 -3.27 2.42
N THR A 135 -7.75 -2.93 1.83
CA THR A 135 -9.07 -3.43 2.26
C THR A 135 -9.65 -4.37 1.22
N VAL A 136 -10.06 -5.57 1.62
CA VAL A 136 -10.78 -6.52 0.75
C VAL A 136 -12.24 -6.60 1.17
N THR A 137 -13.14 -6.43 0.20
CA THR A 137 -14.58 -6.69 0.36
C THR A 137 -14.88 -8.13 -0.07
N VAL A 138 -15.47 -8.91 0.82
CA VAL A 138 -15.88 -10.29 0.59
C VAL A 138 -17.38 -10.33 0.39
N THR A 139 -17.83 -10.95 -0.69
CA THR A 139 -19.27 -11.14 -0.99
C THR A 139 -19.67 -12.60 -0.74
N GLY A 140 -20.75 -12.77 0.02
CA GLY A 140 -21.31 -14.07 0.30
C GLY A 140 -22.00 -14.69 -0.90
N THR A 141 -21.92 -16.00 -0.97
CA THR A 141 -22.59 -16.88 -1.91
C THR A 141 -23.63 -17.71 -1.16
N ASN A 142 -24.52 -18.39 -1.89
CA ASN A 142 -25.47 -19.27 -1.23
C ASN A 142 -24.81 -20.63 -0.97
N ASP A 143 -24.43 -20.89 0.27
CA ASP A 143 -23.92 -22.20 0.67
C ASP A 143 -25.03 -23.27 0.71
N ALA A 144 -24.64 -24.52 0.48
CA ALA A 144 -25.54 -25.65 0.67
C ALA A 144 -25.82 -25.86 2.16
N ALA A 145 -27.05 -26.27 2.49
CA ALA A 145 -27.40 -26.54 3.89
C ALA A 145 -26.49 -27.64 4.47
N VAL A 146 -25.90 -27.37 5.63
CA VAL A 146 -25.10 -28.34 6.39
C VAL A 146 -26.02 -29.03 7.40
N ALA A 147 -26.25 -30.33 7.23
CA ALA A 147 -26.91 -31.15 8.25
C ALA A 147 -25.88 -31.58 9.31
N VAL A 148 -26.15 -31.28 10.58
CA VAL A 148 -25.39 -31.80 11.71
C VAL A 148 -26.16 -32.98 12.28
N ALA A 149 -25.49 -34.12 12.49
CA ALA A 149 -26.12 -35.30 13.07
C ALA A 149 -26.45 -35.03 14.55
N ASP A 150 -27.71 -35.25 14.93
CA ASP A 150 -28.12 -35.23 16.32
C ASP A 150 -27.46 -36.39 17.08
N THR A 151 -26.75 -36.08 18.18
CA THR A 151 -26.28 -37.11 19.12
C THR A 151 -27.27 -37.22 20.27
N GLN A 152 -28.11 -38.27 20.24
CA GLN A 152 -28.93 -38.64 21.39
C GLN A 152 -28.13 -39.62 22.25
N THR A 153 -27.79 -39.22 23.46
CA THR A 153 -27.34 -40.16 24.50
C THR A 153 -28.56 -40.63 25.30
N THR A 154 -28.81 -41.94 25.29
CA THR A 154 -29.82 -42.62 26.14
C THR A 154 -29.37 -42.73 27.58
#